data_AF-A0A0L6UTN1-F1
#
_entry.id   AF-A0A0L6UTN1-F1
#
_cell.length_a   1.000
_cell.length_b   1.000
_cell.length_c   1.000
_cell.angle_alpha   90.00
_cell.angle_beta   90.00
_cell.angle_gamma   90.00
#
_symmetry.space_group_name_H-M   'P 1'
#
loop_
_entity.id
_entity.type
_entity.pdbx_description
1 polymer ?
#
loop_
_entity_poly.entity_id
_entity_poly.type
_entity_poly.pdbx_seq_one_letter_code
_entity_poly.pdbx_strand_id
1 'polypeptide(L)'
;MVTITDMMRPLIEEFLKLNQSVKVNTAQFSEGQIVTAKLGALIGNIVATHKVAGFTSHSGKRFCSWCNVLNTNITKMTIGRLLNQRDTLACARDWLNSTAGVRKKLVKQTGVRSLELNRLPWNPIRNVVLGVMYNCRNQRKLEVPGKVEMKQPYGGTFWSVAQKKRLVAFVFEVVSVKNGKLKSSEWHTLFAIHLPLAAISVFCESEAFDECLQKNKNAIDNSTALVRCTNIVSSNKVSPQDPEDKTYMRTSQMIFPEIKILPNHHYVLQIPQQLKWWGPLMAV
;
A
#
# COMPACT_ATOMS: atom_id res chain seq x y z
N MET A 1 1.89 -3.68 -28.98
CA MET A 1 2.55 -3.54 -27.67
C MET A 1 3.11 -4.91 -27.30
N VAL A 2 4.20 -5.25 -27.98
CA VAL A 2 5.02 -6.47 -27.87
C VAL A 2 6.24 -5.99 -27.10
N THR A 3 6.38 -6.32 -25.81
CA THR A 3 7.55 -5.85 -25.02
C THR A 3 7.67 -6.56 -23.67
N ILE A 4 6.66 -6.51 -22.80
CA ILE A 4 6.78 -7.15 -21.46
C ILE A 4 6.38 -8.63 -21.49
N THR A 5 5.37 -8.98 -22.27
CA THR A 5 4.89 -10.35 -22.45
C THR A 5 5.99 -11.21 -23.05
N ASP A 6 6.65 -10.72 -24.10
CA ASP A 6 7.69 -11.47 -24.82
C ASP A 6 8.97 -11.60 -23.97
N MET A 7 9.31 -10.58 -23.17
CA MET A 7 10.41 -10.68 -22.19
C MET A 7 10.11 -11.68 -21.06
N MET A 8 8.86 -11.75 -20.58
CA MET A 8 8.50 -12.64 -19.48
C MET A 8 8.30 -14.08 -19.91
N ARG A 9 7.94 -14.33 -21.18
CA ARG A 9 7.59 -15.66 -21.67
C ARG A 9 8.66 -16.72 -21.39
N PRO A 10 9.96 -16.52 -21.70
CA PRO A 10 10.99 -17.53 -21.41
C PRO A 10 11.08 -17.85 -19.91
N LEU A 11 11.00 -16.82 -19.06
CA LEU A 11 11.03 -16.98 -17.61
C LEU A 11 9.82 -17.77 -17.10
N ILE A 12 8.62 -17.51 -17.64
CA ILE A 12 7.41 -18.24 -17.25
C ILE A 12 7.44 -19.68 -17.75
N GLU A 13 8.00 -19.94 -18.93
CA GLU A 13 8.19 -21.30 -19.43
C GLU A 13 9.13 -22.12 -18.53
N GLU A 14 10.22 -21.53 -18.04
CA GLU A 14 11.09 -22.17 -17.04
C GLU A 14 10.34 -22.43 -15.72
N PHE A 15 9.55 -21.47 -15.23
CA PHE A 15 8.74 -21.70 -14.02
C PHE A 15 7.69 -22.80 -14.20
N LEU A 16 7.10 -22.95 -15.38
CA LEU A 16 6.16 -24.03 -15.68
C LEU A 16 6.85 -25.40 -15.62
N LYS A 17 8.06 -25.51 -16.15
CA LYS A 17 8.89 -26.73 -16.04
C LYS A 17 9.23 -27.03 -14.58
N LEU A 18 9.73 -26.03 -13.85
CA LEU A 18 10.09 -26.17 -12.43
C LEU A 18 8.88 -26.54 -11.55
N ASN A 19 7.67 -26.13 -11.92
CA ASN A 19 6.46 -26.51 -11.21
C ASN A 19 6.06 -27.98 -11.44
N GLN A 20 6.51 -28.60 -12.53
CA GLN A 20 6.36 -30.05 -12.79
C GLN A 20 7.46 -30.89 -12.14
N SER A 21 8.42 -30.23 -11.48
CA SER A 21 9.66 -30.79 -10.95
C SER A 21 10.67 -31.16 -12.02
N VAL A 22 11.94 -30.85 -11.75
CA VAL A 22 13.07 -31.16 -12.64
C VAL A 22 14.12 -31.95 -11.89
N LYS A 23 14.86 -32.79 -12.61
CA LYS A 23 15.97 -33.55 -12.05
C LYS A 23 17.26 -32.76 -12.22
N VAL A 24 17.91 -32.40 -11.11
CA VAL A 24 19.16 -31.63 -11.08
C VAL A 24 20.27 -32.50 -10.53
N ASN A 25 21.33 -32.71 -11.32
CA ASN A 25 22.51 -33.42 -10.86
C ASN A 25 23.42 -32.46 -10.09
N THR A 26 23.98 -32.94 -8.98
CA THR A 26 24.96 -32.18 -8.19
C THR A 26 26.15 -33.09 -7.86
N ALA A 27 27.27 -32.51 -7.44
CA ALA A 27 28.49 -33.28 -7.16
C ALA A 27 28.29 -34.39 -6.11
N GLN A 28 27.39 -34.18 -5.13
CA GLN A 28 27.07 -35.16 -4.09
C GLN A 28 25.92 -36.10 -4.45
N PHE A 29 25.16 -35.80 -5.52
CA PHE A 29 24.01 -36.57 -5.96
C PHE A 29 24.10 -36.79 -7.48
N SER A 30 24.96 -37.72 -7.87
CA SER A 30 25.21 -38.11 -9.27
C SER A 30 23.97 -38.71 -9.94
N GLU A 31 23.12 -39.40 -9.17
CA GLU A 31 21.82 -39.88 -9.61
C GLU A 31 20.75 -38.79 -9.71
N GLY A 32 21.05 -37.55 -9.34
CA GLY A 32 20.18 -36.38 -9.42
C GLY A 32 19.18 -36.22 -8.27
N GLN A 33 18.82 -34.98 -7.97
CA GLN A 33 17.76 -34.62 -7.02
C GLN A 33 16.55 -34.03 -7.74
N ILE A 34 15.36 -34.38 -7.27
CA ILE A 34 14.11 -33.79 -7.77
C ILE A 34 13.94 -32.43 -7.08
N VAL A 35 13.91 -31.37 -7.88
CA VAL A 35 13.71 -30.00 -7.42
C VAL A 35 12.42 -29.46 -8.01
N THR A 36 11.58 -28.88 -7.17
CA THR A 36 10.37 -28.15 -7.59
C THR A 36 10.50 -26.70 -7.16
N ALA A 37 10.24 -25.75 -8.06
CA ALA A 37 10.16 -24.34 -7.70
C ALA A 37 8.79 -23.77 -8.05
N LYS A 38 8.28 -22.90 -7.19
CA LYS A 38 6.98 -22.24 -7.36
C LYS A 38 7.12 -20.75 -7.12
N LEU A 39 6.40 -19.94 -7.89
CA LEU A 39 6.33 -18.52 -7.66
C LEU A 39 5.52 -18.22 -6.38
N GLY A 40 6.20 -17.74 -5.35
CA GLY A 40 5.57 -17.37 -4.08
C GLY A 40 4.84 -16.02 -4.14
N ALA A 41 5.60 -14.94 -4.27
CA ALA A 41 5.11 -13.57 -4.17
C ALA A 41 5.67 -12.65 -5.27
N LEU A 42 4.85 -11.72 -5.74
CA LEU A 42 5.22 -10.62 -6.63
C LEU A 42 5.37 -9.34 -5.82
N ILE A 43 6.62 -8.94 -5.59
CA ILE A 43 7.00 -7.78 -4.79
C ILE A 43 7.46 -6.65 -5.71
N GLY A 44 6.97 -5.44 -5.48
CA GLY A 44 7.38 -4.27 -6.23
C GLY A 44 6.45 -3.08 -6.00
N ASN A 45 6.71 -1.98 -6.71
CA ASN A 45 5.78 -0.86 -6.69
C ASN A 45 4.44 -1.26 -7.35
N ILE A 46 3.34 -0.64 -6.91
CA ILE A 46 1.98 -1.02 -7.32
C ILE A 46 1.76 -0.96 -8.83
N VAL A 47 2.44 -0.03 -9.51
CA VAL A 47 2.31 0.13 -10.97
C VAL A 47 2.93 -1.06 -11.69
N ALA A 48 4.12 -1.47 -11.28
CA ALA A 48 4.83 -2.60 -11.85
C ALA A 48 4.13 -3.92 -11.53
N THR A 49 3.76 -4.15 -10.26
CA THR A 49 3.11 -5.40 -9.85
C THR A 49 1.76 -5.57 -10.51
N HIS A 50 0.93 -4.51 -10.58
CA HIS A 50 -0.33 -4.56 -11.32
C HIS A 50 -0.10 -4.81 -12.80
N LYS A 51 0.87 -4.11 -13.39
CA LYS A 51 1.16 -4.26 -14.82
C LYS A 51 1.47 -5.70 -15.16
N VAL A 52 2.32 -6.36 -14.36
CA VAL A 52 2.83 -7.72 -14.56
C VAL A 52 1.83 -8.81 -14.15
N ALA A 53 1.04 -8.59 -13.11
CA ALA A 53 -0.02 -9.52 -12.67
C ALA A 53 -1.31 -9.44 -13.50
N GLY A 54 -1.39 -8.50 -14.46
CA GLY A 54 -2.55 -8.36 -15.35
C GLY A 54 -3.66 -7.46 -14.81
N PHE A 55 -3.38 -6.62 -13.82
CA PHE A 55 -4.33 -5.64 -13.29
C PHE A 55 -4.16 -4.25 -13.92
N THR A 56 -5.24 -3.46 -13.88
CA THR A 56 -5.23 -2.03 -14.21
C THR A 56 -4.41 -1.22 -13.22
N SER A 57 -3.88 -0.08 -13.68
CA SER A 57 -3.10 0.82 -12.83
C SER A 57 -3.96 1.48 -11.74
N HIS A 58 -3.29 2.19 -10.82
CA HIS A 58 -3.93 2.97 -9.76
C HIS A 58 -4.93 4.03 -10.28
N SER A 59 -4.81 4.45 -11.54
CA SER A 59 -5.72 5.42 -12.18
C SER A 59 -6.93 4.78 -12.88
N GLY A 60 -7.01 3.45 -12.92
CA GLY A 60 -8.08 2.72 -13.58
C GLY A 60 -9.43 2.82 -12.85
N LYS A 61 -10.53 2.53 -13.57
CA LYS A 61 -11.88 2.46 -12.97
C LYS A 61 -11.94 1.47 -11.81
N ARG A 62 -11.33 0.29 -12.01
CA ARG A 62 -11.03 -0.68 -10.96
C ARG A 62 -9.53 -0.60 -10.72
N PHE A 63 -9.09 -0.06 -9.61
CA PHE A 63 -7.66 0.19 -9.37
C PHE A 63 -7.06 -0.77 -8.36
N CYS A 64 -7.89 -1.55 -7.65
CA CYS A 64 -7.50 -2.48 -6.61
C CYS A 64 -7.46 -3.91 -7.18
N SER A 65 -6.36 -4.64 -6.95
CA SER A 65 -6.23 -6.05 -7.33
C SER A 65 -6.86 -7.01 -6.32
N TRP A 66 -7.24 -6.52 -5.14
CA TRP A 66 -7.85 -7.33 -4.06
C TRP A 66 -9.37 -7.24 -4.00
N CYS A 67 -9.94 -6.10 -4.36
CA CYS A 67 -11.37 -5.88 -4.26
C CYS A 67 -11.94 -5.14 -5.47
N ASN A 68 -13.26 -5.19 -5.59
CA ASN A 68 -13.99 -4.68 -6.73
C ASN A 68 -14.39 -3.20 -6.62
N VAL A 69 -13.74 -2.42 -5.74
CA VAL A 69 -14.05 -1.00 -5.54
C VAL A 69 -13.86 -0.21 -6.84
N LEU A 70 -14.71 0.79 -7.06
CA LEU A 70 -14.58 1.73 -8.17
C LEU A 70 -13.84 2.98 -7.72
N ASN A 71 -13.06 3.58 -8.61
CA ASN A 71 -12.39 4.86 -8.34
C ASN A 71 -13.38 5.98 -7.98
N THR A 72 -14.61 5.96 -8.51
CA THR A 72 -15.69 6.89 -8.14
C THR A 72 -16.19 6.71 -6.71
N ASN A 73 -15.96 5.55 -6.10
CA ASN A 73 -16.34 5.24 -4.73
C ASN A 73 -15.16 5.33 -3.76
N ILE A 74 -14.00 5.83 -4.18
CA ILE A 74 -12.79 5.82 -3.36
C ILE A 74 -12.94 6.67 -2.08
N THR A 75 -13.74 7.75 -2.15
CA THR A 75 -14.01 8.64 -1.02
C THR A 75 -14.70 7.94 0.15
N LYS A 76 -15.42 6.83 -0.11
CA LYS A 76 -16.07 6.02 0.92
C LYS A 76 -15.08 5.32 1.84
N MET A 77 -13.81 5.17 1.42
CA MET A 77 -12.76 4.54 2.23
C MET A 77 -13.16 3.15 2.76
N THR A 78 -13.87 2.38 1.92
CA THR A 78 -14.29 1.01 2.23
C THR A 78 -13.61 0.00 1.32
N ILE A 79 -13.49 -1.23 1.81
CA ILE A 79 -13.08 -2.38 1.01
C ILE A 79 -14.31 -2.88 0.25
N GLY A 80 -14.20 -3.01 -1.07
CA GLY A 80 -15.25 -3.59 -1.91
C GLY A 80 -15.37 -5.10 -1.73
N ARG A 81 -16.19 -5.75 -2.54
CA ARG A 81 -16.23 -7.22 -2.58
C ARG A 81 -14.87 -7.75 -2.98
N LEU A 82 -14.33 -8.67 -2.18
CA LEU A 82 -13.06 -9.32 -2.47
C LEU A 82 -13.15 -10.09 -3.79
N LEU A 83 -12.08 -9.99 -4.58
CA LEU A 83 -11.94 -10.79 -5.79
C LEU A 83 -11.54 -12.21 -5.41
N ASN A 84 -11.94 -13.18 -6.24
CA ASN A 84 -11.48 -14.55 -6.13
C ASN A 84 -10.70 -14.98 -7.37
N GLN A 85 -9.86 -15.99 -7.21
CA GLN A 85 -8.94 -16.46 -8.25
C GLN A 85 -9.69 -16.96 -9.49
N ARG A 86 -10.76 -17.72 -9.30
CA ARG A 86 -11.51 -18.35 -10.39
C ARG A 86 -12.09 -17.30 -11.33
N ASP A 87 -12.81 -16.32 -10.79
CA ASP A 87 -13.44 -15.26 -11.58
C ASP A 87 -12.40 -14.35 -12.25
N THR A 88 -11.30 -14.07 -11.54
CA THR A 88 -10.21 -13.25 -12.07
C THR A 88 -9.52 -13.92 -13.25
N LEU A 89 -9.23 -15.22 -13.15
CA LEU A 89 -8.64 -15.99 -14.25
C LEU A 89 -9.64 -16.23 -15.38
N ALA A 90 -10.95 -16.33 -15.10
CA ALA A 90 -11.98 -16.35 -16.13
C ALA A 90 -12.00 -15.04 -16.92
N CYS A 91 -12.05 -13.89 -16.24
CA CYS A 91 -11.99 -12.57 -16.87
C CYS A 91 -10.70 -12.36 -17.71
N ALA A 92 -9.56 -12.87 -17.22
CA ALA A 92 -8.30 -12.83 -17.98
C ALA A 92 -8.38 -13.68 -19.25
N ARG A 93 -8.98 -14.88 -19.20
CA ARG A 93 -9.19 -15.74 -20.38
C ARG A 93 -10.15 -15.12 -21.38
N ASP A 94 -11.26 -14.54 -20.93
CA ASP A 94 -12.21 -13.83 -21.79
C ASP A 94 -11.52 -12.65 -22.50
N TRP A 95 -10.66 -11.94 -21.79
CA TRP A 95 -9.83 -10.90 -22.39
C TRP A 95 -8.88 -11.46 -23.46
N LEU A 96 -8.18 -12.56 -23.17
CA LEU A 96 -7.24 -13.18 -24.11
C LEU A 96 -7.94 -13.63 -25.40
N ASN A 97 -9.11 -14.25 -25.26
CA ASN A 97 -9.87 -14.84 -26.36
C ASN A 97 -10.70 -13.80 -27.15
N SER A 98 -10.70 -12.53 -26.73
CA SER A 98 -11.46 -11.47 -27.40
C SER A 98 -10.62 -10.62 -28.36
N THR A 99 -11.30 -9.87 -29.21
CA THR A 99 -10.69 -8.95 -30.18
C THR A 99 -10.15 -7.67 -29.52
N ALA A 100 -9.25 -6.95 -30.19
CA ALA A 100 -8.62 -5.74 -29.65
C ALA A 100 -9.61 -4.66 -29.18
N GLY A 101 -10.74 -4.49 -29.88
CA GLY A 101 -11.80 -3.56 -29.48
C GLY A 101 -12.54 -3.99 -28.20
N VAL A 102 -12.86 -5.29 -28.10
CA VAL A 102 -13.54 -5.88 -26.94
C VAL A 102 -12.61 -5.90 -25.71
N ARG A 103 -11.33 -6.20 -25.90
CA ARG A 103 -10.29 -6.16 -24.86
C ARG A 103 -10.26 -4.85 -24.08
N LYS A 104 -10.39 -3.71 -24.76
CA LYS A 104 -10.44 -2.38 -24.10
C LYS A 104 -11.67 -2.25 -23.20
N LYS A 105 -12.82 -2.75 -23.64
CA LYS A 105 -14.07 -2.74 -22.87
C LYS A 105 -13.97 -3.66 -21.64
N LEU A 106 -13.49 -4.88 -21.84
CA LEU A 106 -13.32 -5.86 -20.76
C LEU A 106 -12.41 -5.34 -19.66
N VAL A 107 -11.21 -4.83 -19.98
CA VAL A 107 -10.29 -4.27 -18.96
C VAL A 107 -10.93 -3.12 -18.20
N LYS A 108 -11.69 -2.26 -18.86
CA LYS A 108 -12.39 -1.15 -18.19
C LYS A 108 -13.50 -1.66 -17.25
N GLN A 109 -14.14 -2.78 -17.59
CA GLN A 109 -15.22 -3.39 -16.82
C GLN A 109 -14.73 -4.26 -15.66
N THR A 110 -13.69 -5.08 -15.88
CA THR A 110 -13.19 -6.09 -14.94
C THR A 110 -11.96 -5.63 -14.19
N GLY A 111 -11.17 -4.71 -14.76
CA GLY A 111 -9.87 -4.32 -14.23
C GLY A 111 -8.76 -5.33 -14.52
N VAL A 112 -9.04 -6.36 -15.32
CA VAL A 112 -8.16 -7.51 -15.54
C VAL A 112 -7.88 -7.69 -17.03
N ARG A 113 -6.64 -8.01 -17.35
CA ARG A 113 -6.16 -8.49 -18.66
C ARG A 113 -5.29 -9.73 -18.47
N SER A 114 -5.18 -10.55 -19.51
CA SER A 114 -4.26 -11.69 -19.49
C SER A 114 -2.81 -11.22 -19.67
N LEU A 115 -1.92 -11.80 -18.87
CA LEU A 115 -0.46 -11.76 -19.03
C LEU A 115 0.16 -13.12 -18.69
N GLU A 116 1.46 -13.26 -18.98
CA GLU A 116 2.21 -14.51 -18.83
C GLU A 116 2.09 -15.12 -17.42
N LEU A 117 2.07 -14.31 -16.36
CA LEU A 117 1.87 -14.82 -15.00
C LEU A 117 0.54 -15.54 -14.79
N ASN A 118 -0.50 -15.22 -15.56
CA ASN A 118 -1.79 -15.91 -15.43
C ASN A 118 -1.76 -17.37 -15.94
N ARG A 119 -0.65 -17.78 -16.59
CA ARG A 119 -0.41 -19.17 -17.01
C ARG A 119 0.08 -20.05 -15.86
N LEU A 120 0.66 -19.46 -14.81
CA LEU A 120 1.15 -20.20 -13.66
C LEU A 120 -0.02 -20.62 -12.75
N PRO A 121 0.06 -21.78 -12.06
CA PRO A 121 -0.91 -22.19 -11.04
C PRO A 121 -0.70 -21.40 -9.73
N TRP A 122 -0.80 -20.08 -9.83
CA TRP A 122 -0.62 -19.12 -8.74
C TRP A 122 -1.88 -18.26 -8.58
N ASN A 123 -2.07 -17.67 -7.40
CA ASN A 123 -3.22 -16.79 -7.14
C ASN A 123 -2.80 -15.31 -7.25
N PRO A 124 -3.13 -14.61 -8.36
CA PRO A 124 -2.68 -13.24 -8.58
C PRO A 124 -3.23 -12.23 -7.56
N ILE A 125 -4.35 -12.55 -6.89
CA ILE A 125 -4.93 -11.67 -5.88
C ILE A 125 -4.17 -11.77 -4.56
N ARG A 126 -3.83 -13.00 -4.14
CA ARG A 126 -3.15 -13.23 -2.86
C ARG A 126 -1.65 -12.96 -2.94
N ASN A 127 -1.07 -13.13 -4.13
CA ASN A 127 0.37 -13.15 -4.32
C ASN A 127 0.96 -11.89 -4.94
N VAL A 128 0.15 -10.86 -5.21
CA VAL A 128 0.66 -9.49 -5.33
C VAL A 128 0.87 -8.94 -3.93
N VAL A 129 2.06 -8.44 -3.61
CA VAL A 129 2.38 -7.88 -2.29
C VAL A 129 2.35 -6.35 -2.35
N LEU A 130 1.72 -5.72 -1.36
CA LEU A 130 1.75 -4.27 -1.20
C LEU A 130 3.09 -3.82 -0.61
N GLY A 131 3.78 -2.92 -1.32
CA GLY A 131 4.89 -2.17 -0.74
C GLY A 131 4.39 -1.17 0.29
N VAL A 132 4.37 -1.55 1.57
CA VAL A 132 3.69 -0.76 2.61
C VAL A 132 4.31 0.62 2.83
N MET A 133 5.64 0.71 2.82
CA MET A 133 6.31 1.98 3.09
C MET A 133 6.00 3.06 2.05
N TYR A 134 5.71 2.69 0.81
CA TYR A 134 5.30 3.65 -0.22
C TYR A 134 3.84 4.12 -0.05
N ASN A 135 2.97 3.26 0.47
CA ASN A 135 1.55 3.56 0.62
C ASN A 135 1.25 4.36 1.88
N CYS A 136 1.84 4.00 3.03
CA CYS A 136 1.79 4.84 4.24
C CYS A 136 2.45 6.21 4.01
N ARG A 137 3.56 6.26 3.26
CA ARG A 137 4.21 7.53 2.86
C ARG A 137 3.29 8.51 2.13
N ASN A 138 2.46 8.02 1.20
CA ASN A 138 1.65 8.91 0.37
C ASN A 138 0.38 9.42 1.07
N GLN A 139 0.03 8.89 2.25
CA GLN A 139 -1.08 9.43 3.04
C GLN A 139 -0.79 10.87 3.50
N ARG A 140 0.49 11.24 3.71
CA ARG A 140 0.88 12.57 4.19
C ARG A 140 1.50 13.53 3.17
N LYS A 141 1.65 13.13 1.89
CA LYS A 141 2.03 14.11 0.84
C LYS A 141 0.99 15.24 0.66
N LEU A 142 -0.19 15.10 1.25
CA LEU A 142 -1.24 16.11 1.31
C LEU A 142 -1.21 16.96 2.61
N GLU A 143 -0.41 16.57 3.61
CA GLU A 143 -0.37 17.19 4.95
C GLU A 143 0.91 17.99 5.22
N VAL A 144 1.95 17.86 4.38
CA VAL A 144 3.13 18.74 4.46
C VAL A 144 2.72 20.14 3.97
N PRO A 145 2.87 21.18 4.80
CA PRO A 145 2.41 22.52 4.47
C PRO A 145 3.20 23.06 3.28
N GLY A 146 2.53 23.15 2.14
CA GLY A 146 3.13 23.72 0.93
C GLY A 146 2.14 24.42 0.01
N LYS A 147 0.86 24.00 -0.06
CA LYS A 147 -0.11 24.61 -1.00
C LYS A 147 -1.59 24.65 -0.59
N VAL A 148 -1.98 24.16 0.59
CA VAL A 148 -3.40 24.12 0.98
C VAL A 148 -3.57 24.65 2.41
N GLU A 149 -4.21 25.81 2.55
CA GLU A 149 -4.76 26.28 3.82
C GLU A 149 -6.07 25.53 4.09
N MET A 150 -6.03 24.56 5.01
CA MET A 150 -7.23 23.79 5.36
C MET A 150 -7.95 24.43 6.55
N LYS A 151 -9.21 24.79 6.33
CA LYS A 151 -10.14 25.29 7.36
C LYS A 151 -10.84 24.11 8.04
N GLN A 152 -10.95 24.15 9.36
CA GLN A 152 -11.76 23.24 10.17
C GLN A 152 -13.25 23.54 9.96
N PRO A 153 -14.15 22.58 10.30
CA PRO A 153 -15.60 22.78 10.28
C PRO A 153 -16.09 23.98 11.12
N TYR A 154 -15.26 24.46 12.06
CA TYR A 154 -15.55 25.59 12.95
C TYR A 154 -14.75 26.86 12.64
N GLY A 155 -14.21 27.01 11.42
CA GLY A 155 -13.71 28.30 10.91
C GLY A 155 -12.23 28.66 11.18
N GLY A 156 -11.43 27.78 11.80
CA GLY A 156 -9.98 27.98 12.03
C GLY A 156 -9.08 27.09 11.18
N THR A 157 -7.81 27.42 10.98
CA THR A 157 -6.85 26.47 10.35
C THR A 157 -6.50 25.34 11.30
N PHE A 158 -6.39 24.09 10.82
CA PHE A 158 -6.04 22.95 11.68
C PHE A 158 -4.71 23.14 12.43
N TRP A 159 -3.76 23.78 11.78
CA TRP A 159 -2.51 24.22 12.42
C TRP A 159 -2.45 25.74 12.49
N SER A 160 -2.04 26.28 13.64
CA SER A 160 -1.59 27.67 13.72
C SER A 160 -0.27 27.85 12.96
N VAL A 161 0.05 29.09 12.56
CA VAL A 161 1.34 29.40 11.92
C VAL A 161 2.52 29.00 12.82
N ALA A 162 2.40 29.19 14.14
CA ALA A 162 3.40 28.80 15.12
C ALA A 162 3.57 27.27 15.18
N GLN A 163 2.45 26.52 15.20
CA GLN A 163 2.47 25.06 15.18
C GLN A 163 3.11 24.51 13.91
N LYS A 164 2.78 25.08 12.73
CA LYS A 164 3.43 24.71 11.47
C LYS A 164 4.94 24.96 11.52
N LYS A 165 5.37 26.14 11.96
CA LYS A 165 6.80 26.49 12.05
C LYS A 165 7.56 25.54 12.99
N ARG A 166 6.98 25.19 14.14
CA ARG A 166 7.58 24.24 15.10
C ARG A 166 7.70 22.83 14.52
N LEU A 167 6.63 22.31 13.93
CA LEU A 167 6.66 20.98 13.30
C LEU A 167 7.68 20.93 12.16
N VAL A 168 7.69 21.97 11.31
CA VAL A 168 8.64 22.10 10.22
C VAL A 168 10.07 22.17 10.76
N ALA A 169 10.36 23.03 11.74
CA ALA A 169 11.69 23.13 12.35
C ALA A 169 12.18 21.78 12.89
N PHE A 170 11.34 21.08 13.66
CA PHE A 170 11.66 19.76 14.22
C PHE A 170 11.91 18.71 13.12
N VAL A 171 11.08 18.69 12.08
CA VAL A 171 11.25 17.77 10.95
C VAL A 171 12.54 18.12 10.19
N PHE A 172 12.86 19.39 9.95
CA PHE A 172 14.05 19.80 9.20
C PHE A 172 15.36 19.58 9.97
N GLU A 173 15.37 19.64 11.30
CA GLU A 173 16.55 19.28 12.11
C GLU A 173 16.88 17.80 12.02
N VAL A 174 15.85 16.95 12.02
CA VAL A 174 15.99 15.49 11.99
C VAL A 174 16.23 14.98 10.57
N VAL A 175 15.50 15.56 9.61
CA VAL A 175 15.44 15.14 8.22
C VAL A 175 16.28 16.11 7.43
N SER A 176 17.60 15.89 7.36
CA SER A 176 18.49 16.71 6.54
C SER A 176 18.10 16.59 5.06
N VAL A 177 17.22 17.48 4.60
CA VAL A 177 16.76 17.56 3.20
C VAL A 177 17.88 18.08 2.28
N LYS A 178 19.07 18.37 2.83
CA LYS A 178 20.23 18.80 2.05
C LYS A 178 20.69 17.75 1.01
N ASN A 179 20.29 16.47 1.14
CA ASN A 179 20.79 15.37 0.28
C ASN A 179 19.72 14.53 -0.47
N GLY A 180 18.47 14.99 -0.61
CA GLY A 180 17.49 14.37 -1.53
C GLY A 180 16.24 13.74 -0.88
N LYS A 181 15.61 12.77 -1.57
CA LYS A 181 14.36 12.13 -1.14
C LYS A 181 14.62 11.11 -0.03
N LEU A 182 13.81 11.16 1.03
CA LEU A 182 13.84 10.17 2.10
C LEU A 182 13.63 8.73 1.61
N LYS A 183 14.52 7.84 2.08
CA LYS A 183 14.48 6.38 1.99
C LYS A 183 13.43 5.81 2.94
N SER A 184 13.12 4.53 2.74
CA SER A 184 12.16 3.80 3.55
C SER A 184 12.45 3.91 5.06
N SER A 185 13.61 3.46 5.50
CA SER A 185 13.99 3.45 6.93
C SER A 185 13.93 4.83 7.59
N GLU A 186 14.23 5.89 6.83
CA GLU A 186 14.14 7.27 7.29
C GLU A 186 12.67 7.71 7.50
N TRP A 187 11.74 7.27 6.63
CA TRP A 187 10.30 7.48 6.85
C TRP A 187 9.78 6.75 8.08
N HIS A 188 10.24 5.52 8.32
CA HIS A 188 9.88 4.77 9.53
C HIS A 188 10.32 5.54 10.78
N THR A 189 11.60 5.91 10.84
CA THR A 189 12.18 6.67 11.95
C THR A 189 11.42 7.99 12.18
N LEU A 190 11.12 8.72 11.09
CA LEU A 190 10.35 9.95 11.15
C LEU A 190 8.96 9.74 11.78
N PHE A 191 8.24 8.69 11.41
CA PHE A 191 6.87 8.47 11.88
C PHE A 191 6.79 7.77 13.22
N ALA A 192 7.67 6.81 13.51
CA ALA A 192 7.66 6.04 14.74
C ALA A 192 8.28 6.83 15.92
N ILE A 193 9.30 7.64 15.67
CA ILE A 193 10.10 8.29 16.73
C ILE A 193 9.85 9.81 16.73
N HIS A 194 10.15 10.47 15.62
CA HIS A 194 10.21 11.94 15.62
C HIS A 194 8.85 12.61 15.62
N LEU A 195 7.89 12.07 14.86
CA LEU A 195 6.53 12.61 14.81
C LEU A 195 5.85 12.65 16.17
N PRO A 196 5.78 11.57 16.98
CA PRO A 196 5.12 11.64 18.28
C PRO A 196 5.77 12.67 19.23
N LEU A 197 7.11 12.79 19.21
CA LEU A 197 7.82 13.83 19.98
C LEU A 197 7.42 15.25 19.54
N ALA A 198 7.36 15.48 18.22
CA ALA A 198 6.90 16.75 17.67
C ALA A 198 5.40 17.01 17.94
N ALA A 199 4.56 15.98 17.91
CA ALA A 199 3.13 16.11 18.15
C ALA A 199 2.87 16.60 19.59
N ILE A 200 3.59 16.05 20.58
CA ILE A 200 3.48 16.49 21.99
C ILE A 200 3.87 17.97 22.11
N SER A 201 5.00 18.39 21.53
CA SER A 201 5.44 19.79 21.62
C SER A 201 4.52 20.78 20.89
N VAL A 202 3.71 20.30 19.94
CA VAL A 202 2.81 21.14 19.14
C VAL A 202 1.39 21.19 19.72
N PHE A 203 0.91 20.11 20.34
CA PHE A 203 -0.45 19.98 20.85
C PHE A 203 -0.59 20.14 22.37
N CYS A 204 0.51 20.04 23.13
CA CYS A 204 0.50 20.10 24.59
C CYS A 204 1.44 21.21 25.10
N GLU A 205 1.04 22.48 24.93
CA GLU A 205 1.78 23.63 25.47
C GLU A 205 1.29 23.99 26.90
N SER A 206 2.18 23.87 27.90
CA SER A 206 2.11 24.42 29.27
C SER A 206 1.07 23.86 30.28
N GLU A 207 0.97 24.53 31.44
CA GLU A 207 0.37 24.13 32.73
C GLU A 207 -1.07 23.57 32.65
N ALA A 208 -1.83 23.91 31.60
CA ALA A 208 -3.18 23.40 31.33
C ALA A 208 -3.16 22.18 30.37
N PHE A 209 -2.37 21.16 30.73
CA PHE A 209 -2.12 19.98 29.89
C PHE A 209 -3.41 19.22 29.52
N ASP A 210 -4.32 19.02 30.48
CA ASP A 210 -5.57 18.28 30.27
C ASP A 210 -6.54 18.99 29.32
N GLU A 211 -6.60 20.33 29.39
CA GLU A 211 -7.41 21.14 28.46
C GLU A 211 -6.85 21.06 27.03
N CYS A 212 -5.52 21.09 26.88
CA CYS A 212 -4.86 20.92 25.59
C CYS A 212 -5.12 19.55 24.98
N LEU A 213 -5.11 18.49 25.80
CA LEU A 213 -5.44 17.13 25.40
C LEU A 213 -6.87 17.01 24.89
N GLN A 214 -7.85 17.57 25.62
CA GLN A 214 -9.24 17.54 25.19
C GLN A 214 -9.45 18.32 23.90
N LYS A 215 -8.88 19.53 23.81
CA LYS A 215 -8.98 20.40 22.62
C LYS A 215 -8.40 19.75 21.37
N ASN A 216 -7.26 19.06 21.50
CA ASN A 216 -6.53 18.45 20.39
C ASN A 216 -6.78 16.94 20.25
N LYS A 217 -7.80 16.39 20.94
CA LYS A 217 -8.04 14.95 21.04
C LYS A 217 -7.98 14.22 19.71
N ASN A 218 -8.69 14.70 18.68
CA ASN A 218 -8.70 14.05 17.36
C ASN A 218 -7.31 14.01 16.72
N ALA A 219 -6.54 15.10 16.84
CA ALA A 219 -5.20 15.20 16.28
C ALA A 219 -4.20 14.27 16.97
N ILE A 220 -4.32 14.14 18.29
CA ILE A 220 -3.54 13.23 19.11
C ILE A 220 -3.91 11.78 18.80
N ASP A 221 -5.21 11.47 18.71
CA ASP A 221 -5.70 10.14 18.32
C ASP A 221 -5.21 9.76 16.91
N ASN A 222 -5.25 10.70 15.96
CA ASN A 222 -4.74 10.49 14.61
C ASN A 222 -3.23 10.21 14.59
N SER A 223 -2.45 11.03 15.28
CA SER A 223 -0.99 10.89 15.37
C SER A 223 -0.60 9.56 16.03
N THR A 224 -1.29 9.21 17.12
CA THR A 224 -1.08 7.95 17.85
C THR A 224 -1.44 6.74 16.98
N ALA A 225 -2.57 6.80 16.27
CA ALA A 225 -2.96 5.75 15.35
C ALA A 225 -1.95 5.57 14.21
N LEU A 226 -1.37 6.66 13.69
CA LEU A 226 -0.31 6.59 12.68
C LEU A 226 0.96 5.93 13.20
N VAL A 227 1.40 6.27 14.41
CA VAL A 227 2.55 5.64 15.08
C VAL A 227 2.29 4.15 15.27
N ARG A 228 1.10 3.79 15.77
CA ARG A 228 0.69 2.39 15.92
C ARG A 228 0.71 1.64 14.60
N CYS A 229 0.12 2.20 13.53
CA CYS A 229 0.15 1.61 12.20
C CYS A 229 1.59 1.41 11.70
N THR A 230 2.46 2.39 11.91
CA THR A 230 3.88 2.33 11.52
C THR A 230 4.61 1.21 12.24
N ASN A 231 4.38 1.07 13.55
CA ASN A 231 4.99 0.03 14.38
C ASN A 231 4.47 -1.36 14.05
N ILE A 232 3.15 -1.53 13.82
CA ILE A 232 2.56 -2.81 13.41
C ILE A 232 3.14 -3.27 12.08
N VAL A 233 3.18 -2.37 11.10
CA VAL A 233 3.72 -2.64 9.76
C VAL A 233 5.18 -3.06 9.80
N SER A 234 5.95 -2.50 10.73
CA SER A 234 7.40 -2.71 10.84
C SER A 234 7.75 -3.74 11.91
N SER A 235 6.75 -4.32 12.57
CA SER A 235 6.92 -5.36 13.57
C SER A 235 7.45 -6.62 12.90
N ASN A 236 8.33 -7.37 13.58
CA ASN A 236 8.78 -8.68 13.12
C ASN A 236 7.79 -9.81 13.46
N LYS A 237 6.66 -9.48 14.10
CA LYS A 237 5.60 -10.42 14.47
C LYS A 237 4.24 -9.79 14.17
N VAL A 238 3.34 -10.58 13.59
CA VAL A 238 1.94 -10.21 13.38
C VAL A 238 1.09 -11.19 14.16
N SER A 239 0.27 -10.68 15.06
CA SER A 239 -0.69 -11.45 15.82
C SER A 239 -2.07 -11.42 15.13
N PRO A 240 -2.84 -12.52 15.13
CA PRO A 240 -4.24 -12.50 14.70
C PRO A 240 -5.10 -11.52 15.52
N GLN A 241 -4.68 -11.19 16.75
CA GLN A 241 -5.34 -10.22 17.63
C GLN A 241 -4.92 -8.77 17.34
N ASP A 242 -3.95 -8.53 16.44
CA ASP A 242 -3.55 -7.17 16.10
C ASP A 242 -4.75 -6.42 15.49
N PRO A 243 -5.13 -5.26 16.04
CA PRO A 243 -6.35 -4.58 15.64
C PRO A 243 -6.25 -4.07 14.21
N GLU A 244 -7.34 -4.25 13.45
CA GLU A 244 -7.58 -3.49 12.22
C GLU A 244 -7.90 -2.04 12.59
N ASP A 245 -6.85 -1.29 12.95
CA ASP A 245 -7.01 0.05 13.50
C ASP A 245 -7.40 1.06 12.40
N LYS A 246 -8.71 1.26 12.27
CA LYS A 246 -9.30 2.26 11.36
C LYS A 246 -9.30 3.67 11.97
N THR A 247 -8.78 3.85 13.19
CA THR A 247 -8.77 5.13 13.91
C THR A 247 -8.06 6.20 13.11
N TYR A 248 -6.89 5.88 12.53
CA TYR A 248 -6.17 6.82 11.67
C TYR A 248 -7.06 7.35 10.54
N MET A 249 -7.80 6.47 9.87
CA MET A 249 -8.62 6.89 8.73
C MET A 249 -9.86 7.68 9.13
N ARG A 250 -10.54 7.26 10.20
CA ARG A 250 -11.69 8.00 10.73
C ARG A 250 -11.30 9.41 11.18
N THR A 251 -10.21 9.51 11.95
CA THR A 251 -9.72 10.80 12.45
C THR A 251 -9.16 11.68 11.33
N SER A 252 -8.47 11.11 10.33
CA SER A 252 -8.02 11.88 9.15
C SER A 252 -9.19 12.50 8.38
N GLN A 253 -10.32 11.79 8.22
CA GLN A 253 -11.51 12.36 7.57
C GLN A 253 -12.13 13.51 8.38
N MET A 254 -12.08 13.44 9.71
CA MET A 254 -12.61 14.49 10.59
C MET A 254 -11.70 15.72 10.61
N ILE A 255 -10.39 15.50 10.63
CA ILE A 255 -9.37 16.56 10.70
C ILE A 255 -9.19 17.24 9.34
N PHE A 256 -9.28 16.47 8.26
CA PHE A 256 -9.03 16.93 6.89
C PHE A 256 -10.26 16.64 6.01
N PRO A 257 -11.41 17.31 6.22
CA PRO A 257 -12.65 17.02 5.50
C PRO A 257 -12.55 17.23 3.99
N GLU A 258 -11.67 18.13 3.55
CA GLU A 258 -11.43 18.44 2.14
C GLU A 258 -10.31 17.61 1.50
N ILE A 259 -9.78 16.61 2.23
CA ILE A 259 -8.65 15.83 1.72
C ILE A 259 -9.05 15.02 0.49
N LYS A 260 -8.28 15.19 -0.59
CA LYS A 260 -8.46 14.37 -1.79
C LYS A 260 -8.02 12.94 -1.52
N ILE A 261 -8.98 12.03 -1.46
CA ILE A 261 -8.70 10.60 -1.31
C ILE A 261 -8.10 10.02 -2.60
N LEU A 262 -6.85 9.58 -2.50
CA LEU A 262 -6.06 8.88 -3.53
C LEU A 262 -6.06 7.35 -3.35
N PRO A 263 -5.77 6.55 -4.42
CA PRO A 263 -5.67 5.08 -4.37
C PRO A 263 -4.84 4.51 -3.22
N ASN A 264 -3.77 5.21 -2.84
CA ASN A 264 -2.89 4.77 -1.74
C ASN A 264 -3.61 4.70 -0.40
N HIS A 265 -4.57 5.59 -0.12
CA HIS A 265 -5.38 5.50 1.10
C HIS A 265 -6.23 4.24 1.11
N HIS A 266 -6.75 3.82 -0.04
CA HIS A 266 -7.48 2.56 -0.16
C HIS A 266 -6.55 1.34 -0.01
N TYR A 267 -5.34 1.36 -0.58
CA TYR A 267 -4.40 0.25 -0.42
C TYR A 267 -3.99 0.03 1.04
N VAL A 268 -3.95 1.10 1.86
CA VAL A 268 -3.69 0.96 3.31
C VAL A 268 -4.75 0.11 4.00
N LEU A 269 -6.01 0.14 3.56
CA LEU A 269 -7.07 -0.71 4.10
C LEU A 269 -6.82 -2.21 3.89
N GLN A 270 -5.99 -2.57 2.90
CA GLN A 270 -5.67 -3.97 2.58
C GLN A 270 -4.49 -4.50 3.43
N ILE A 271 -3.73 -3.63 4.10
CA ILE A 271 -2.51 -4.00 4.83
C ILE A 271 -2.77 -5.04 5.91
N PRO A 272 -3.80 -4.93 6.78
CA PRO A 272 -4.03 -5.94 7.81
C PRO A 272 -4.23 -7.34 7.23
N GLN A 273 -4.98 -7.45 6.14
CA GLN A 273 -5.21 -8.74 5.47
C GLN A 273 -3.92 -9.27 4.80
N GLN A 274 -3.06 -8.38 4.30
CA GLN A 274 -1.75 -8.74 3.75
C GLN A 274 -0.80 -9.22 4.86
N LEU A 275 -0.75 -8.55 6.00
CA LEU A 275 0.06 -8.96 7.15
C LEU A 275 -0.38 -10.33 7.70
N LYS A 276 -1.69 -10.60 7.76
CA LYS A 276 -2.22 -11.92 8.14
C LYS A 276 -1.81 -13.03 7.17
N TRP A 277 -1.60 -12.72 5.89
CA TRP A 277 -1.32 -13.71 4.85
C TRP A 277 0.18 -13.91 4.60
N TRP A 278 0.95 -12.83 4.46
CA TRP A 278 2.38 -12.83 4.17
C TRP A 278 3.24 -12.80 5.43
N GLY A 279 2.63 -12.56 6.59
CA GLY A 279 3.37 -12.19 7.79
C GLY A 279 3.85 -10.73 7.72
N PRO A 280 4.69 -10.33 8.67
CA PRO A 280 5.30 -9.03 8.64
C PRO A 280 6.16 -8.86 7.39
N LEU A 281 5.93 -7.76 6.68
CA LEU A 281 6.70 -7.45 5.49
C LEU A 281 8.09 -7.05 5.97
N MET A 282 9.13 -7.72 5.47
CA MET A 282 10.50 -7.51 5.96
C MET A 282 10.77 -6.02 6.17
N ALA A 283 11.02 -5.67 7.44
CA ALA A 283 11.50 -4.35 7.80
C ALA A 283 12.82 -4.15 7.05
N VAL A 284 12.89 -3.09 6.26
CA VAL A 284 14.15 -2.63 5.67
C VAL A 284 15.06 -2.16 6.80
#